data_AF-A0A2M9ZMY8-F1
#
_entry.id   AF-A0A2M9ZMY8-F1
#
_cell.length_a   1.000
_cell.length_b   1.000
_cell.length_c   1.000
_cell.angle_alpha   90.00
_cell.angle_beta   90.00
_cell.angle_gamma   90.00
#
_symmetry.space_group_name_H-M   'P 1'
#
loop_
_entity.id
_entity.type
_entity.pdbx_description
1 polymer ?
#
loop_
_entity_poly.entity_id
_entity_poly.type
_entity_poly.pdbx_seq_one_letter_code
_entity_poly.pdbx_strand_id
1 'polypeptide(L)'
;MARKLRKGNSKSKSEDFDGSEVKKIVFHSILSYLSKKKGPLSKLEIRDLIIDALELTPGLRVEWAEIKKFGKNKLLVNHYDKVMLLDMGEILETIQKTWDGYLESRDPNFRH
;
A
#
# COMPACT_ATOMS: atom_id res chain seq x y z
N MET A 1 48.87 -28.75 4.84
CA MET A 1 47.63 -28.84 5.65
C MET A 1 46.59 -27.88 5.08
N ALA A 2 45.67 -28.38 4.25
CA ALA A 2 44.67 -27.57 3.56
C ALA A 2 43.44 -27.36 4.45
N ARG A 3 43.09 -26.09 4.74
CA ARG A 3 41.92 -25.72 5.55
C ARG A 3 40.65 -25.88 4.70
N LYS A 4 39.79 -26.84 5.06
CA LYS A 4 38.43 -26.96 4.53
C LYS A 4 37.61 -25.75 4.99
N LEU A 5 37.25 -24.87 4.06
CA LEU A 5 36.25 -23.84 4.27
C LEU A 5 34.88 -24.50 4.44
N ARG A 6 34.31 -24.40 5.65
CA ARG A 6 32.92 -24.76 5.92
C ARG A 6 32.02 -23.80 5.14
N LYS A 7 31.36 -24.32 4.12
CA LYS A 7 30.27 -23.64 3.40
C LYS A 7 29.08 -23.57 4.37
N GLY A 8 29.03 -22.48 5.15
CA GLY A 8 27.85 -22.10 5.91
C GLY A 8 26.72 -21.86 4.92
N ASN A 9 25.80 -22.82 4.84
CA ASN A 9 24.59 -22.71 4.05
C ASN A 9 23.63 -21.79 4.83
N SER A 10 23.92 -20.48 4.83
CA SER A 10 22.95 -19.46 5.22
C SER A 10 21.92 -19.40 4.11
N LYS A 11 20.99 -20.37 4.10
CA LYS A 11 19.69 -20.21 3.46
C LYS A 11 19.04 -19.07 4.23
N SER A 12 19.29 -17.83 3.80
CA SER A 12 18.44 -16.70 4.10
C SER A 12 17.06 -17.14 3.66
N LYS A 13 16.25 -17.48 4.65
CA LYS A 13 14.85 -17.87 4.49
C LYS A 13 14.26 -16.69 3.74
N SER A 14 14.01 -16.84 2.44
CA SER A 14 13.13 -15.94 1.72
C SER A 14 11.77 -16.17 2.37
N GLU A 15 11.50 -15.44 3.44
CA GLU A 15 10.14 -15.28 3.93
C GLU A 15 9.37 -14.77 2.72
N ASP A 16 8.57 -15.67 2.14
CA ASP A 16 7.61 -15.32 1.12
C ASP A 16 6.83 -14.14 1.68
N PHE A 17 7.12 -12.95 1.12
CA PHE A 17 6.42 -11.73 1.43
C PHE A 17 4.98 -11.92 0.97
N ASP A 18 4.17 -12.49 1.86
CA ASP A 18 2.80 -12.84 1.58
C ASP A 18 2.06 -11.52 1.36
N GLY A 19 1.54 -11.32 0.14
CA GLY A 19 0.71 -10.16 -0.18
C GLY A 19 -0.48 -10.00 0.78
N SER A 20 -0.84 -11.03 1.54
CA SER A 20 -1.83 -10.99 2.61
C SER A 20 -1.39 -10.14 3.82
N GLU A 21 -0.11 -10.12 4.20
CA GLU A 21 0.39 -9.27 5.28
C GLU A 21 0.37 -7.79 4.87
N VAL A 22 0.81 -7.51 3.64
CA VAL A 22 0.74 -6.16 3.04
C VAL A 22 -0.70 -5.66 3.04
N LYS A 23 -1.65 -6.50 2.61
CA LYS A 23 -3.09 -6.16 2.62
C LYS A 23 -3.61 -5.81 4.01
N LYS A 24 -3.20 -6.54 5.06
CA LYS A 24 -3.61 -6.27 6.45
C LYS A 24 -3.06 -4.94 6.95
N ILE A 25 -1.79 -4.66 6.71
CA ILE A 25 -1.14 -3.40 7.10
C ILE A 25 -1.79 -2.21 6.39
N VAL A 26 -2.03 -2.35 5.08
CA VAL A 26 -2.75 -1.35 4.28
C VAL A 26 -4.12 -1.08 4.86
N PHE A 27 -4.91 -2.13 5.10
CA PHE A 27 -6.26 -1.99 5.62
C PHE A 27 -6.30 -1.32 7.00
N HIS A 28 -5.43 -1.73 7.92
CA HIS A 28 -5.38 -1.16 9.26
C HIS A 28 -4.98 0.33 9.25
N SER A 29 -4.00 0.67 8.42
CA SER A 29 -3.51 2.05 8.28
C SER A 29 -4.56 2.96 7.66
N ILE A 30 -5.26 2.47 6.62
CA ILE A 30 -6.41 3.17 6.03
C ILE A 30 -7.45 3.46 7.12
N LEU A 31 -7.89 2.45 7.87
CA LEU A 31 -8.89 2.63 8.92
C LEU A 31 -8.45 3.59 10.02
N SER A 32 -7.19 3.51 10.44
CA SER A 32 -6.62 4.39 11.46
C SER A 32 -6.64 5.86 11.01
N TYR A 33 -6.27 6.13 9.77
CA TYR A 33 -6.34 7.48 9.22
C TYR A 33 -7.79 7.96 9.09
N LEU A 34 -8.67 7.13 8.50
CA LEU A 34 -10.07 7.48 8.31
C LEU A 34 -10.78 7.75 9.63
N SER A 35 -10.43 7.04 10.72
CA SER A 35 -10.99 7.28 12.05
C SER A 35 -10.74 8.70 12.59
N LYS A 36 -9.67 9.35 12.13
CA LYS A 36 -9.26 10.71 12.54
C LYS A 36 -9.73 11.78 11.56
N LYS A 37 -10.18 11.41 10.37
CA LYS A 37 -10.59 12.34 9.32
C LYS A 37 -12.01 12.84 9.55
N LYS A 38 -12.22 14.12 9.30
CA LYS A 38 -13.55 14.75 9.18
C LYS A 38 -13.69 15.30 7.76
N GLY A 39 -14.86 15.12 7.16
CA GLY A 39 -15.17 15.65 5.83
C GLY A 39 -14.70 14.77 4.67
N PRO A 40 -14.73 15.29 3.43
CA PRO A 40 -14.51 14.51 2.23
C PRO A 40 -13.04 14.10 2.12
N LEU A 41 -12.81 13.03 1.37
CA LEU A 41 -11.48 12.46 1.15
C LEU A 41 -11.11 12.63 -0.32
N SER A 42 -10.07 13.42 -0.59
CA SER A 42 -9.60 13.64 -1.96
C SER A 42 -8.80 12.45 -2.48
N LYS A 43 -8.75 12.28 -3.80
CA LYS A 43 -7.95 11.22 -4.44
C LYS A 43 -6.45 11.32 -4.12
N LEU A 44 -5.93 12.53 -3.86
CA LEU A 44 -4.54 12.72 -3.44
C LEU A 44 -4.32 12.19 -2.02
N GLU A 45 -5.22 12.52 -1.09
CA GLU A 45 -5.14 12.02 0.29
C GLU A 45 -5.21 10.49 0.35
N ILE A 46 -6.06 9.85 -0.45
CA ILE A 46 -6.11 8.38 -0.54
C ILE A 46 -4.77 7.83 -1.04
N ARG A 47 -4.15 8.49 -2.00
CA ARG A 47 -2.89 8.06 -2.59
C ARG A 47 -1.72 8.16 -1.62
N ASP A 48 -1.65 9.27 -0.89
CA ASP A 48 -0.61 9.50 0.12
C ASP A 48 -0.76 8.48 1.25
N LEU A 49 -1.99 8.26 1.70
CA LEU A 49 -2.32 7.28 2.74
C LEU A 49 -1.96 5.84 2.37
N ILE A 50 -2.13 5.45 1.10
CA ILE A 50 -1.69 4.13 0.62
C ILE A 50 -0.16 4.01 0.70
N ILE A 51 0.58 5.06 0.36
CA ILE A 51 2.05 5.05 0.50
C ILE A 51 2.42 4.97 1.97
N ASP A 52 1.91 5.86 2.81
CA ASP A 52 2.19 5.91 4.25
C ASP A 52 1.93 4.54 4.90
N ALA A 53 0.81 3.90 4.54
CA ALA A 53 0.44 2.59 5.02
C ALA A 53 1.43 1.49 4.60
N LEU A 54 1.89 1.53 3.37
CA LEU A 54 2.80 0.51 2.83
C LEU A 54 4.22 0.69 3.33
N GLU A 55 4.69 1.93 3.51
CA GLU A 55 6.02 2.25 4.04
C GLU A 55 6.21 1.80 5.50
N LEU A 56 5.13 1.55 6.25
CA LEU A 56 5.20 0.90 7.56
C LEU A 56 5.74 -0.54 7.49
N THR A 57 5.72 -1.17 6.30
CA THR A 57 6.22 -2.52 6.11
C THR A 57 7.74 -2.49 5.91
N PRO A 58 8.54 -3.07 6.82
CA PRO A 58 9.99 -3.03 6.72
C PRO A 58 10.50 -3.63 5.40
N GLY A 59 11.43 -2.96 4.74
CA GLY A 59 12.03 -3.42 3.48
C GLY A 59 11.19 -3.19 2.22
N LEU A 60 10.00 -2.58 2.37
CA LEU A 60 9.16 -2.16 1.26
C LEU A 60 9.47 -0.71 0.89
N ARG A 61 9.76 -0.45 -0.39
CA ARG A 61 9.79 0.90 -0.96
C ARG A 61 8.65 1.05 -1.94
N VAL A 62 7.88 2.12 -1.82
CA VAL A 62 6.66 2.29 -2.59
C VAL A 62 6.60 3.68 -3.18
N GLU A 63 6.25 3.77 -4.47
CA GLU A 63 6.06 5.05 -5.13
C GLU A 63 4.99 4.94 -6.23
N TRP A 64 4.33 6.06 -6.53
CA TRP A 64 3.43 6.13 -7.68
C TRP A 64 4.23 6.12 -8.98
N ALA A 65 3.89 5.20 -9.89
CA ALA A 65 4.60 5.07 -11.15
C ALA A 65 4.35 6.29 -12.06
N GLU A 66 5.34 6.62 -12.89
CA GLU A 66 5.20 7.67 -13.90
C GLU A 66 4.04 7.37 -14.85
N ILE A 67 3.04 8.26 -14.89
CA ILE A 67 1.82 8.09 -15.69
C ILE A 67 2.13 7.87 -17.17
N LYS A 68 3.13 8.57 -17.72
CA LYS A 68 3.51 8.48 -19.14
C LYS A 68 4.10 7.12 -19.52
N LYS A 69 4.71 6.41 -18.57
CA LYS A 69 5.39 5.12 -18.81
C LYS A 69 4.50 3.94 -18.46
N PHE A 70 3.75 4.02 -17.37
CA PHE A 70 3.03 2.89 -16.80
C PHE A 70 1.50 3.04 -16.81
N GLY A 71 1.00 4.24 -17.10
CA GLY A 71 -0.42 4.57 -17.04
C GLY A 71 -0.85 5.14 -15.68
N LYS A 72 -2.13 5.52 -15.59
CA LYS A 72 -2.68 6.12 -14.36
C LYS A 72 -2.83 5.07 -13.26
N ASN A 73 -2.74 5.53 -12.01
CA ASN A 73 -3.01 4.74 -10.79
C ASN A 73 -2.16 3.48 -10.63
N LYS A 74 -0.98 3.45 -11.24
CA LYS A 74 -0.01 2.38 -11.05
C LYS A 74 0.91 2.69 -9.88
N LEU A 75 1.18 1.67 -9.07
CA LEU A 75 2.05 1.75 -7.90
C LEU A 75 3.24 0.82 -8.12
N LEU A 76 4.45 1.35 -7.97
CA LEU A 76 5.68 0.57 -7.95
C LEU A 76 5.95 0.16 -6.51
N VAL A 77 6.14 -1.14 -6.30
CA VAL A 77 6.46 -1.73 -5.01
C VAL A 77 7.75 -2.50 -5.17
N ASN A 78 8.80 -2.02 -4.50
CA ASN A 78 10.08 -2.69 -4.45
C ASN A 78 10.25 -3.37 -3.10
N HIS A 79 10.49 -4.67 -3.12
CA HIS A 79 10.76 -5.49 -1.95
C HIS A 79 12.02 -6.31 -2.20
N TYR A 80 13.11 -5.97 -1.50
CA TYR A 80 14.46 -6.50 -1.74
C TYR A 80 14.87 -6.37 -3.23
N ASP A 81 14.95 -7.50 -3.95
CA ASP A 81 15.38 -7.57 -5.35
C ASP A 81 14.20 -7.74 -6.33
N LYS A 82 12.96 -7.59 -5.85
CA LYS A 82 11.75 -7.74 -6.67
C LYS A 82 11.00 -6.41 -6.78
N VAL A 83 10.80 -5.98 -8.02
CA VAL A 83 9.92 -4.85 -8.36
C VAL A 83 8.58 -5.39 -8.87
N MET A 84 7.50 -4.91 -8.28
CA MET A 84 6.13 -5.21 -8.67
C MET A 84 5.43 -3.93 -9.13
N LEU A 85 4.61 -4.03 -10.17
CA LEU A 85 3.74 -2.96 -10.63
C LEU A 85 2.29 -3.35 -10.31
N LEU A 86 1.64 -2.62 -9.42
CA LEU A 86 0.27 -2.86 -8.99
C LEU A 86 -0.68 -1.85 -9.65
N ASP A 87 -1.84 -2.33 -10.11
CA ASP A 87 -2.95 -1.45 -10.49
C ASP A 87 -3.80 -1.15 -9.26
N MET A 88 -3.85 0.13 -8.89
CA MET A 88 -4.60 0.59 -7.72
C MET A 88 -5.91 1.28 -8.10
N GLY A 89 -6.31 1.31 -9.37
CA GLY A 89 -7.48 2.05 -9.84
C GLY A 89 -8.77 1.66 -9.11
N GLU A 90 -9.08 0.37 -9.08
CA GLU A 90 -10.28 -0.15 -8.40
C GLU A 90 -10.23 0.05 -6.89
N ILE A 91 -9.05 -0.06 -6.29
CA ILE A 91 -8.84 0.13 -4.85
C ILE A 91 -9.10 1.60 -4.47
N LEU A 92 -8.51 2.54 -5.22
CA LEU A 92 -8.72 3.98 -5.03
C LEU A 92 -10.20 4.35 -5.14
N GLU A 93 -10.88 3.83 -6.16
CA GLU A 93 -12.30 4.10 -6.37
C GLU A 93 -13.17 3.51 -5.26
N THR A 94 -12.85 2.28 -4.82
CA THR A 94 -13.59 1.59 -3.76
C THR A 94 -13.45 2.31 -2.42
N ILE A 95 -12.23 2.74 -2.05
CA ILE A 95 -12.01 3.52 -0.82
C ILE A 95 -12.80 4.83 -0.88
N GLN A 96 -12.75 5.53 -2.01
CA GLN A 96 -13.47 6.79 -2.17
C GLN A 96 -14.99 6.60 -2.04
N LYS A 97 -15.58 5.67 -2.80
CA LYS A 97 -17.02 5.38 -2.75
C LYS A 97 -17.47 4.93 -1.36
N THR A 98 -16.67 4.11 -0.69
CA THR A 98 -16.99 3.62 0.66
C THR A 98 -16.99 4.77 1.67
N TRP A 99 -16.02 5.69 1.57
CA TRP A 99 -15.95 6.85 2.45
C TRP A 99 -17.08 7.83 2.19
N ASP A 100 -17.37 8.12 0.92
CA ASP A 100 -18.48 9.00 0.55
C ASP A 100 -19.82 8.44 1.06
N GLY A 101 -20.08 7.15 0.87
CA GLY A 101 -21.26 6.48 1.43
C GLY A 101 -21.32 6.50 2.96
N TYR A 102 -20.16 6.40 3.63
CA TYR A 102 -20.09 6.56 5.08
C TYR A 102 -20.48 7.99 5.51
N LEU A 103 -19.97 9.02 4.83
CA LEU A 103 -20.31 10.41 5.12
C LEU A 103 -21.80 10.68 4.87
N GLU A 104 -22.36 10.20 3.74
CA GLU A 104 -23.79 10.32 3.44
C GLU A 104 -24.66 9.65 4.50
N SER A 105 -24.24 8.51 5.05
CA SER A 105 -24.96 7.82 6.12
C SER A 105 -24.92 8.55 7.47
N ARG A 106 -23.89 9.36 7.70
CA ARG A 106 -23.64 10.05 8.98
C ARG A 106 -24.21 11.47 8.98
N ASP A 107 -24.29 12.09 7.81
CA ASP A 107 -24.92 13.41 7.61
C ASP A 107 -25.56 13.47 6.20
N PRO A 108 -26.88 13.25 6.07
CA PRO A 108 -27.56 13.30 4.78
C PRO A 108 -27.56 14.70 4.14
N ASN A 109 -27.14 15.75 4.86
CA ASN A 109 -26.99 17.11 4.33
C ASN A 109 -25.59 17.40 3.76
N PHE A 110 -24.69 16.41 3.69
CA PHE A 110 -23.30 16.60 3.25
C PHE A 110 -23.11 16.86 1.73
N ARG A 111 -24.20 17.06 0.97
CA ARG A 111 -24.12 17.42 -0.45
C ARG A 111 -24.00 18.93 -0.62
N HIS A 112 -22.78 19.45 -0.78
CA HIS A 112 -22.54 20.74 -1.44
C HIS A 112 -21.17 20.79 -2.13
#